data_AF-A0A259YRD5-F1
#
_entry.id   AF-A0A259YRD5-F1
#
_cell.length_a   1.000
_cell.length_b   1.000
_cell.length_c   1.000
_cell.angle_alpha   90.00
_cell.angle_beta   90.00
_cell.angle_gamma   90.00
#
_symmetry.space_group_name_H-M   'P 1'
#
loop_
_entity.id
_entity.type
_entity.pdbx_description
1 polymer ?
#
loop_
_entity_poly.entity_id
_entity_poly.type
_entity_poly.pdbx_seq_one_letter_code
_entity_poly.pdbx_strand_id
1 'polypeptide(L)'
;MNTDGTEWLNDDLQQDVSDARWVNDGLKVVPQTTVGSLVPTMFDAYARVQYPLRDSGHVARWHVQQTAIIEVLARSTNAPNECWFAVWEGNTALNDIREMAPTANIAGYNYFLLRGPVSRATDTLRGLSPNLWWPADHAWCVAQHFDFPCAYLGSSAETIADILALTGIESSPVGVEQITTACHDEND
;
A
#
# COMPACT_ATOMS: atom_id res chain seq x y z
N MET A 1 5.51 -24.16 -10.64
CA MET A 1 6.52 -23.15 -11.02
C MET A 1 6.59 -22.19 -9.85
N ASN A 2 7.76 -22.11 -9.21
CA ASN A 2 7.95 -21.35 -7.96
C ASN A 2 7.57 -19.89 -8.18
N THR A 3 6.48 -19.46 -7.54
CA THR A 3 6.12 -18.07 -7.36
C THR A 3 6.80 -17.59 -6.09
N ASP A 4 8.12 -17.52 -6.10
CA ASP A 4 8.85 -16.64 -5.17
C ASP A 4 8.63 -15.22 -5.72
N GLY A 5 8.08 -14.33 -4.89
CA GLY A 5 7.96 -12.91 -5.25
C GLY A 5 9.33 -12.37 -5.69
N THR A 6 9.37 -11.58 -6.75
CA THR A 6 10.63 -11.04 -7.25
C THR A 6 11.19 -10.06 -6.21
N GLU A 7 12.52 -9.94 -6.11
CA GLU A 7 13.15 -9.03 -5.14
C GLU A 7 13.37 -7.65 -5.77
N TRP A 8 13.12 -6.58 -5.00
CA TRP A 8 13.56 -5.23 -5.33
C TRP A 8 15.08 -5.13 -5.19
N LEU A 9 15.73 -4.57 -6.21
CA LEU A 9 17.18 -4.39 -6.23
C LEU A 9 17.55 -3.00 -5.75
N ASN A 10 18.81 -2.83 -5.36
CA ASN A 10 19.31 -1.52 -4.92
C ASN A 10 19.20 -0.45 -6.04
N ASP A 11 19.29 -0.86 -7.31
CA ASP A 11 19.15 0.04 -8.47
C ASP A 11 17.72 0.54 -8.66
N ASP A 12 16.72 -0.10 -8.03
CA ASP A 12 15.32 0.34 -8.07
C ASP A 12 15.04 1.48 -7.07
N LEU A 13 15.96 1.73 -6.12
CA LEU A 13 15.84 2.78 -5.11
C LEU A 13 15.91 4.16 -5.77
N GLN A 14 14.92 4.99 -5.47
CA GLN A 14 14.79 6.31 -6.05
C GLN A 14 15.62 7.33 -5.28
N GLN A 15 16.40 8.12 -6.03
CA GLN A 15 17.20 9.22 -5.49
C GLN A 15 16.41 10.53 -5.42
N ASP A 16 15.36 10.66 -6.22
CA ASP A 16 14.38 11.73 -6.10
C ASP A 16 13.14 11.19 -5.38
N VAL A 17 12.89 11.74 -4.20
CA VAL A 17 11.77 11.36 -3.33
C VAL A 17 10.65 12.40 -3.30
N SER A 18 10.73 13.41 -4.18
CA SER A 18 9.81 14.55 -4.20
C SER A 18 8.37 14.14 -4.49
N ASP A 19 8.16 13.03 -5.19
CA ASP A 19 6.83 12.53 -5.51
C ASP A 19 6.04 12.17 -4.23
N ALA A 20 6.67 11.59 -3.21
CA ALA A 20 5.99 11.26 -1.95
C ALA A 20 5.40 12.47 -1.20
N ARG A 21 5.76 13.70 -1.59
CA ARG A 21 5.25 14.92 -0.96
C ARG A 21 3.73 15.04 -1.08
N TRP A 22 3.13 14.65 -2.20
CA TRP A 22 1.67 14.75 -2.35
C TRP A 22 0.95 13.82 -1.37
N VAL A 23 1.53 12.64 -1.09
CA VAL A 23 0.99 11.71 -0.10
C VAL A 23 1.00 12.40 1.26
N ASN A 24 2.16 12.90 1.69
CA ASN A 24 2.28 13.58 2.98
C ASN A 24 1.36 14.80 3.11
N ASP A 25 1.23 15.61 2.05
CA ASP A 25 0.36 16.79 2.04
C ASP A 25 -1.14 16.43 2.01
N GLY A 26 -1.50 15.23 1.52
CA GLY A 26 -2.87 14.74 1.43
C GLY A 26 -3.39 14.03 2.69
N LEU A 27 -2.51 13.69 3.64
CA LEU A 27 -2.87 13.03 4.90
C LEU A 27 -3.38 14.02 5.95
N LYS A 28 -4.37 13.60 6.74
CA LYS A 28 -4.86 14.35 7.89
C LYS A 28 -3.94 14.14 9.09
N VAL A 29 -3.43 15.23 9.64
CA VAL A 29 -2.74 15.22 10.93
C VAL A 29 -3.78 15.16 12.04
N VAL A 30 -3.97 13.99 12.62
CA VAL A 30 -4.93 13.74 13.69
C VAL A 30 -4.27 13.06 14.90
N PRO A 31 -4.76 13.28 16.13
CA PRO A 31 -4.18 12.67 17.35
C PRO A 31 -4.38 11.15 17.44
N GLN A 32 -5.36 10.62 16.69
CA GLN A 32 -5.71 9.21 16.62
C GLN A 32 -5.54 8.73 15.18
N THR A 33 -5.03 7.51 14.97
CA THR A 33 -4.90 6.94 13.62
C THR A 33 -6.29 6.74 13.01
N THR A 34 -6.56 7.45 11.91
CA THR A 34 -7.76 7.30 11.07
C THR A 34 -7.37 6.87 9.66
N VAL A 35 -8.34 6.45 8.85
CA VAL A 35 -8.08 6.13 7.43
C VAL A 35 -7.43 7.32 6.70
N GLY A 36 -7.90 8.54 6.96
CA GLY A 36 -7.34 9.77 6.40
C GLY A 36 -5.94 10.12 6.88
N SER A 37 -5.44 9.48 7.95
CA SER A 37 -4.04 9.59 8.39
C SER A 37 -3.10 8.58 7.71
N LEU A 38 -3.67 7.58 7.02
CA LEU A 38 -2.92 6.52 6.33
C LEU A 38 -2.98 6.66 4.80
N VAL A 39 -4.12 7.09 4.26
CA VAL A 39 -4.36 7.28 2.82
C VAL A 39 -4.74 8.74 2.55
N PRO A 40 -4.18 9.38 1.51
CA PRO A 40 -4.53 10.75 1.15
C PRO A 40 -6.04 10.98 1.03
N THR A 41 -6.54 12.07 1.58
CA THR A 41 -8.00 12.32 1.70
C THR A 41 -8.66 12.93 0.46
N MET A 42 -7.94 12.93 -0.66
CA MET A 42 -8.37 13.52 -1.94
C MET A 42 -9.19 12.59 -2.84
N PHE A 43 -9.35 11.32 -2.45
CA PHE A 43 -10.10 10.33 -3.22
C PHE A 43 -11.61 10.39 -2.95
N ASP A 44 -12.40 9.99 -3.95
CA ASP A 44 -13.86 9.96 -3.87
C ASP A 44 -14.38 8.87 -2.91
N ALA A 45 -13.66 7.75 -2.79
CA ALA A 45 -14.05 6.61 -1.98
C ALA A 45 -12.85 5.84 -1.41
N TYR A 46 -13.11 5.07 -0.35
CA TYR A 46 -12.09 4.29 0.37
C TYR A 46 -12.61 2.90 0.70
N ALA A 47 -11.71 1.92 0.64
CA ALA A 47 -11.96 0.55 1.05
C ALA A 47 -10.86 0.06 1.99
N ARG A 48 -11.24 -0.81 2.91
CA ARG A 48 -10.33 -1.64 3.69
C ARG A 48 -10.37 -3.04 3.12
N VAL A 49 -9.20 -3.59 2.82
CA VAL A 49 -9.01 -4.99 2.41
C VAL A 49 -8.30 -5.72 3.55
N GLN A 50 -8.93 -6.76 4.09
CA GLN A 50 -8.29 -7.60 5.09
C GLN A 50 -7.26 -8.51 4.43
N TYR A 51 -6.13 -8.68 5.10
CA TYR A 51 -5.19 -9.71 4.75
C TYR A 51 -5.58 -10.99 5.50
N PRO A 52 -5.71 -12.14 4.82
CA PRO A 52 -5.97 -13.38 5.51
C PRO A 52 -4.83 -13.61 6.50
N LEU A 53 -5.20 -13.86 7.76
CA LEU A 53 -4.26 -14.20 8.84
C LEU A 53 -3.26 -15.24 8.30
N ARG A 54 -1.97 -15.03 8.59
CA ARG A 54 -0.86 -15.87 8.10
C ARG A 54 -0.96 -17.28 8.70
N ASP A 55 -1.92 -18.07 8.24
CA ASP A 55 -2.04 -19.48 8.53
C ASP A 55 -1.24 -20.25 7.48
N SER A 56 -0.48 -21.22 7.98
CA SER A 56 0.61 -21.96 7.31
C SER A 56 0.24 -22.73 6.05
N GLY A 57 -1.01 -22.65 5.56
CA GLY A 57 -1.51 -23.37 4.38
C GLY A 57 -1.92 -22.52 3.17
N HIS A 58 -1.85 -21.19 3.22
CA HIS A 58 -2.55 -20.31 2.26
C HIS A 58 -1.70 -19.32 1.43
N VAL A 59 -0.37 -19.46 1.39
CA VAL A 59 0.52 -18.58 0.61
C VAL A 59 0.12 -18.49 -0.89
N ALA A 60 -0.43 -19.56 -1.47
CA ALA A 60 -0.93 -19.55 -2.85
C ALA A 60 -2.23 -18.73 -3.04
N ARG A 61 -3.09 -18.61 -2.01
CA ARG A 61 -4.31 -17.78 -2.09
C ARG A 61 -3.99 -16.29 -1.99
N TRP A 62 -2.94 -15.94 -1.25
CA TRP A 62 -2.46 -14.57 -1.07
C TRP A 62 -2.06 -13.89 -2.40
N HIS A 63 -1.18 -14.52 -3.18
CA HIS A 63 -0.77 -13.97 -4.46
C HIS A 63 -1.95 -13.77 -5.41
N VAL A 64 -2.93 -14.67 -5.40
CA VAL A 64 -4.14 -14.56 -6.24
C VAL A 64 -5.01 -13.38 -5.81
N GLN A 65 -5.16 -13.14 -4.51
CA GLN A 65 -5.90 -11.99 -3.97
C GLN A 65 -5.21 -10.66 -4.31
N GLN A 66 -3.90 -10.56 -4.11
CA GLN A 66 -3.14 -9.36 -4.48
C GLN A 66 -3.17 -9.11 -5.99
N THR A 67 -3.09 -10.17 -6.81
CA THR A 67 -3.14 -10.05 -8.27
C THR A 67 -4.46 -9.46 -8.74
N ALA A 68 -5.60 -9.90 -8.18
CA ALA A 68 -6.91 -9.35 -8.55
C ALA A 68 -7.03 -7.85 -8.21
N ILE A 69 -6.50 -7.43 -7.07
CA ILE A 69 -6.46 -6.00 -6.68
C ILE A 69 -5.56 -5.22 -7.65
N ILE A 70 -4.35 -5.72 -7.91
CA ILE A 70 -3.39 -5.12 -8.86
C ILE A 70 -4.02 -4.96 -10.24
N GLU A 71 -4.77 -5.96 -10.72
CA GLU A 71 -5.45 -5.89 -12.02
C GLU A 71 -6.52 -4.79 -12.08
N VAL A 72 -7.30 -4.61 -11.01
CA VAL A 72 -8.29 -3.53 -10.94
C VAL A 72 -7.58 -2.16 -10.90
N LEU A 73 -6.55 -2.03 -10.05
CA LEU A 73 -5.77 -0.80 -9.92
C LEU A 73 -5.00 -0.44 -11.20
N ALA A 74 -4.49 -1.44 -11.92
CA ALA A 74 -3.81 -1.23 -13.19
C ALA A 74 -4.74 -0.66 -14.27
N ARG A 75 -6.03 -1.03 -14.25
CA ARG A 75 -7.02 -0.52 -15.19
C ARG A 75 -7.52 0.88 -14.85
N SER A 76 -7.43 1.28 -13.58
CA SER A 76 -7.91 2.58 -13.11
C SER A 76 -6.87 3.70 -13.14
N THR A 77 -5.67 3.44 -13.65
CA THR A 77 -4.59 4.44 -13.81
C THR A 77 -4.16 4.54 -15.28
N ASN A 78 -3.75 5.74 -15.68
CA ASN A 78 -3.09 5.98 -16.97
C ASN A 78 -1.57 5.67 -16.92
N ALA A 79 -1.03 5.39 -15.73
CA ALA A 79 0.40 5.17 -15.49
C ALA A 79 0.69 3.82 -14.79
N PRO A 80 0.19 2.67 -15.29
CA PRO A 80 0.36 1.38 -14.61
C PRO A 80 1.82 0.88 -14.59
N ASN A 81 2.69 1.45 -15.43
CA ASN A 81 4.11 1.12 -15.47
C ASN A 81 4.98 2.04 -14.62
N GLU A 82 4.39 3.11 -14.07
CA GLU A 82 5.09 4.14 -13.30
C GLU A 82 4.43 4.29 -11.93
N CYS A 83 4.57 3.26 -11.11
CA CYS A 83 4.12 3.28 -9.73
C CYS A 83 5.31 3.46 -8.78
N TRP A 84 5.03 4.15 -7.68
CA TRP A 84 5.91 4.34 -6.56
C TRP A 84 5.54 3.38 -5.44
N PHE A 85 6.55 2.84 -4.77
CA PHE A 85 6.40 1.92 -3.65
C PHE A 85 7.28 2.41 -2.50
N ALA A 86 6.69 2.56 -1.31
CA ALA A 86 7.35 3.07 -0.12
C ALA A 86 7.57 1.92 0.88
N VAL A 87 8.81 1.70 1.32
CA VAL A 87 9.19 0.68 2.31
C VAL A 87 9.78 1.38 3.54
N TRP A 88 9.26 1.06 4.73
CA TRP A 88 9.65 1.76 5.95
C TRP A 88 11.11 1.50 6.37
N GLU A 89 11.90 2.57 6.56
CA GLU A 89 13.33 2.50 6.92
C GLU A 89 13.60 1.90 8.31
N GLY A 90 12.61 1.93 9.20
CA GLY A 90 12.78 1.51 10.60
C GLY A 90 13.10 0.02 10.80
N ASN A 91 12.99 -0.80 9.75
CA ASN A 91 13.34 -2.21 9.82
C ASN A 91 14.87 -2.42 9.68
N THR A 92 15.45 -3.21 10.57
CA THR A 92 16.90 -3.51 10.57
C THR A 92 17.38 -4.23 9.32
N ALA A 93 16.49 -4.87 8.54
CA ALA A 93 16.83 -5.52 7.28
C ALA A 93 17.30 -4.54 6.19
N LEU A 94 17.07 -3.24 6.36
CA LEU A 94 17.44 -2.18 5.41
C LEU A 94 18.68 -1.38 5.86
N ASN A 95 19.36 -1.80 6.93
CA ASN A 95 20.51 -1.08 7.45
C ASN A 95 21.65 -0.93 6.43
N ASP A 96 21.77 -1.85 5.47
CA ASP A 96 22.76 -1.84 4.39
C ASP A 96 22.48 -0.75 3.33
N ILE A 97 21.21 -0.37 3.14
CA ILE A 97 20.81 0.61 2.11
C ILE A 97 20.56 2.02 2.64
N ARG A 98 20.67 2.25 3.96
CA ARG A 98 20.42 3.56 4.59
C ARG A 98 21.26 4.70 4.07
N GLU A 99 22.52 4.43 3.74
CA GLU A 99 23.42 5.43 3.18
C GLU A 99 23.37 5.46 1.64
N MET A 100 22.62 4.55 1.01
CA MET A 100 22.59 4.38 -0.45
C MET A 100 21.50 5.21 -1.14
N ALA A 101 20.41 5.52 -0.43
CA ALA A 101 19.30 6.27 -0.99
C ALA A 101 18.67 7.21 0.06
N PRO A 102 18.15 8.37 -0.35
CA PRO A 102 17.39 9.23 0.55
C PRO A 102 16.04 8.59 0.90
N THR A 103 15.45 9.05 2.01
CA THR A 103 14.11 8.64 2.44
C THR A 103 13.11 9.79 2.33
N ALA A 104 11.86 9.44 2.00
CA ALA A 104 10.73 10.34 2.05
C ALA A 104 10.11 10.32 3.45
N ASN A 105 9.83 11.49 4.02
CA ASN A 105 9.01 11.56 5.23
C ASN A 105 7.52 11.58 4.85
N ILE A 106 6.79 10.56 5.30
CA ILE A 106 5.34 10.44 5.11
C ILE A 106 4.72 10.18 6.48
N ALA A 107 3.84 11.08 6.93
CA ALA A 107 3.18 10.98 8.24
C ALA A 107 4.14 10.82 9.43
N GLY A 108 5.33 11.42 9.36
CA GLY A 108 6.34 11.33 10.41
C GLY A 108 7.21 10.07 10.38
N TYR A 109 6.98 9.16 9.43
CA TYR A 109 7.82 7.99 9.20
C TYR A 109 8.66 8.16 7.93
N ASN A 110 9.89 7.66 7.96
CA ASN A 110 10.78 7.69 6.80
C ASN A 110 10.65 6.40 5.98
N TYR A 111 10.48 6.55 4.67
CA TYR A 111 10.35 5.43 3.73
C TYR A 111 11.38 5.55 2.60
N PHE A 112 11.97 4.43 2.21
CA PHE A 112 12.64 4.32 0.92
C PHE A 112 11.60 4.23 -0.17
N LEU A 113 11.84 4.94 -1.27
CA LEU A 113 10.99 4.87 -2.45
C LEU A 113 11.63 3.99 -3.51
N LEU A 114 10.80 3.16 -4.12
CA LEU A 114 11.09 2.34 -5.29
C LEU A 114 10.14 2.74 -6.40
N ARG A 115 10.54 2.53 -7.66
CA ARG A 115 9.68 2.79 -8.81
C ARG A 115 9.64 1.59 -9.73
N GLY A 116 8.45 1.27 -10.24
CA GLY A 116 8.26 0.20 -11.20
C GLY A 116 6.80 0.03 -11.61
N PRO A 117 6.48 -0.98 -12.43
CA PRO A 117 5.10 -1.27 -12.78
C PRO A 117 4.32 -1.78 -11.58
N VAL A 118 3.00 -1.55 -11.59
CA VAL A 118 2.06 -1.99 -10.54
C VAL A 118 2.13 -3.49 -10.25
N SER A 119 2.54 -4.29 -11.23
CA SER A 119 2.78 -5.74 -11.07
C SER A 119 3.87 -6.07 -10.05
N ARG A 120 4.78 -5.14 -9.75
CA ARG A 120 5.82 -5.30 -8.72
C ARG A 120 5.32 -5.00 -7.30
N ALA A 121 4.04 -4.72 -7.09
CA ALA A 121 3.49 -4.51 -5.75
C ALA A 121 3.66 -5.75 -4.82
N THR A 122 3.78 -6.95 -5.39
CA THR A 122 4.04 -8.19 -4.64
C THR A 122 5.52 -8.47 -4.39
N ASP A 123 6.41 -7.67 -4.97
CA ASP A 123 7.85 -7.83 -4.81
C ASP A 123 8.29 -7.35 -3.43
N THR A 124 9.39 -7.92 -2.92
CA THR A 124 9.89 -7.59 -1.58
C THR A 124 11.26 -6.96 -1.64
N LEU A 125 11.51 -5.96 -0.80
CA LEU A 125 12.83 -5.36 -0.61
C LEU A 125 13.44 -5.97 0.65
N ARG A 126 14.46 -6.82 0.51
CA ARG A 126 15.06 -7.58 1.64
C ARG A 126 14.01 -8.35 2.46
N GLY A 127 13.03 -8.94 1.78
CA GLY A 127 11.92 -9.65 2.41
C GLY A 127 10.81 -8.78 3.00
N LEU A 128 10.86 -7.45 2.80
CA LEU A 128 9.82 -6.52 3.22
C LEU A 128 8.92 -6.14 2.05
N SER A 129 7.61 -6.32 2.22
CA SER A 129 6.62 -5.80 1.29
C SER A 129 6.50 -4.27 1.41
N PRO A 130 6.17 -3.57 0.31
CA PRO A 130 5.90 -2.14 0.37
C PRO A 130 4.75 -1.83 1.33
N ASN A 131 4.91 -0.74 2.08
CA ASN A 131 3.91 -0.22 3.01
C ASN A 131 2.92 0.71 2.30
N LEU A 132 3.39 1.53 1.38
CA LEU A 132 2.52 2.42 0.60
C LEU A 132 2.84 2.24 -0.88
N TRP A 133 1.86 2.37 -1.75
CA TRP A 133 2.12 2.48 -3.18
C TRP A 133 1.03 3.26 -3.91
N TRP A 134 1.42 3.93 -4.99
CA TRP A 134 0.57 4.79 -5.80
C TRP A 134 1.12 4.93 -7.23
N PRO A 135 0.29 5.23 -8.25
CA PRO A 135 0.74 5.51 -9.61
C PRO A 135 1.17 6.97 -9.75
N ALA A 136 1.99 7.29 -10.75
CA ALA A 136 2.46 8.66 -11.02
C ALA A 136 1.34 9.66 -11.38
N ASP A 137 0.15 9.18 -11.75
CA ASP A 137 -1.04 10.02 -11.98
C ASP A 137 -1.92 10.20 -10.73
N HIS A 138 -1.50 9.62 -9.59
CA HIS A 138 -2.17 9.68 -8.29
C HIS A 138 -3.65 9.24 -8.34
N ALA A 139 -4.03 8.38 -9.28
CA ALA A 139 -5.40 7.90 -9.43
C ALA A 139 -5.90 7.03 -8.25
N TRP A 140 -4.98 6.47 -7.49
CA TRP A 140 -5.27 5.66 -6.30
C TRP A 140 -4.06 5.64 -5.35
N CYS A 141 -4.28 5.26 -4.10
CA CYS A 141 -3.20 5.03 -3.13
C CYS A 141 -3.56 3.86 -2.23
N VAL A 142 -2.62 2.93 -2.04
CA VAL A 142 -2.74 1.83 -1.08
C VAL A 142 -1.81 2.09 0.09
N ALA A 143 -2.30 1.89 1.31
CA ALA A 143 -1.55 2.00 2.55
C ALA A 143 -1.76 0.75 3.42
N GLN A 144 -0.67 0.04 3.67
CA GLN A 144 -0.53 -1.03 4.64
C GLN A 144 0.27 -0.52 5.84
N HIS A 145 -0.39 -0.44 6.99
CA HIS A 145 0.28 -0.12 8.24
C HIS A 145 0.80 -1.39 8.91
N PHE A 146 1.99 -1.34 9.50
CA PHE A 146 2.63 -2.49 10.15
C PHE A 146 1.87 -3.00 11.40
N ASP A 147 1.06 -2.15 12.02
CA ASP A 147 0.25 -2.50 13.19
C ASP A 147 -1.11 -3.17 12.85
N PHE A 148 -1.52 -3.18 11.57
CA PHE A 148 -2.85 -3.67 11.20
C PHE A 148 -2.79 -4.85 10.22
N PRO A 149 -3.64 -5.88 10.39
CA PRO A 149 -3.74 -7.00 9.45
C PRO A 149 -4.57 -6.64 8.20
N CYS A 150 -4.53 -5.38 7.76
CA CYS A 150 -5.32 -4.91 6.62
C CYS A 150 -4.60 -3.78 5.88
N ALA A 151 -5.00 -3.57 4.63
CA ALA A 151 -4.63 -2.41 3.85
C ALA A 151 -5.83 -1.52 3.58
N TYR A 152 -5.56 -0.22 3.52
CA TYR A 152 -6.50 0.81 3.14
C TYR A 152 -6.19 1.26 1.71
N LEU A 153 -7.22 1.42 0.91
CA LEU A 153 -7.16 1.88 -0.47
C LEU A 153 -8.04 3.10 -0.61
N GLY A 154 -7.53 4.15 -1.24
CA GLY A 154 -8.31 5.30 -1.72
C GLY A 154 -8.27 5.35 -3.24
N SER A 155 -9.42 5.54 -3.89
CA SER A 155 -9.54 5.72 -5.34
C SER A 155 -10.88 6.35 -5.72
N SER A 156 -11.18 6.39 -7.02
CA SER A 156 -12.51 6.76 -7.52
C SER A 156 -13.59 5.82 -6.97
N ALA A 157 -14.83 6.30 -6.89
CA ALA A 157 -15.97 5.49 -6.43
C ALA A 157 -16.19 4.23 -7.30
N GLU A 158 -15.94 4.32 -8.60
CA GLU A 158 -16.05 3.19 -9.54
C GLU A 158 -15.00 2.12 -9.24
N THR A 159 -13.73 2.52 -9.07
CA THR A 159 -12.65 1.58 -8.73
C THR A 159 -12.87 0.92 -7.37
N ILE A 160 -13.36 1.67 -6.38
CA ILE A 160 -13.67 1.11 -5.07
C ILE A 160 -14.85 0.12 -5.16
N ALA A 161 -15.88 0.41 -5.94
CA ALA A 161 -16.98 -0.52 -6.15
C ALA A 161 -16.51 -1.83 -6.81
N ASP A 162 -15.60 -1.75 -7.79
CA ASP A 162 -14.98 -2.92 -8.43
C ASP A 162 -14.18 -3.76 -7.42
N ILE A 163 -13.41 -3.13 -6.54
CA ILE A 163 -12.66 -3.81 -5.48
C ILE A 163 -13.63 -4.51 -4.51
N LEU A 164 -14.69 -3.83 -4.09
CA LEU A 164 -15.69 -4.39 -3.18
C LEU A 164 -16.49 -5.55 -3.80
N ALA A 165 -16.56 -5.62 -5.13
CA ALA A 165 -17.21 -6.70 -5.87
C ALA A 165 -16.33 -7.97 -6.01
N LEU A 166 -15.04 -7.91 -5.65
CA LEU A 166 -14.14 -9.05 -5.73
C LEU A 166 -14.48 -10.10 -4.66
N THR A 167 -15.05 -11.23 -5.08
CA THR A 167 -15.43 -12.35 -4.20
C THR A 167 -14.26 -13.12 -3.61
N GLY A 168 -13.04 -12.88 -4.12
CA GLY A 168 -11.82 -13.52 -3.66
C GLY A 168 -11.19 -12.86 -2.43
N ILE A 169 -11.61 -11.65 -2.06
CA ILE A 169 -11.02 -10.86 -0.97
C ILE A 169 -12.09 -10.46 0.05
N GLU A 170 -11.68 -10.34 1.30
CA GLU A 170 -12.53 -9.73 2.32
C GLU A 170 -12.28 -8.22 2.31
N SER A 171 -13.25 -7.47 1.80
CA SER A 171 -13.17 -6.02 1.67
C SER A 171 -14.43 -5.33 2.17
N SER A 172 -14.28 -4.11 2.67
CA SER A 172 -15.36 -3.32 3.27
C SER A 172 -15.16 -1.83 2.96
N PRO A 173 -16.24 -1.06 2.70
CA PRO A 173 -16.14 0.38 2.53
C PRO A 173 -15.76 1.04 3.86
N VAL A 174 -14.93 2.08 3.81
CA VAL A 174 -14.53 2.85 5.00
C VAL A 174 -14.60 4.35 4.74
N GLY A 175 -14.80 5.14 5.80
CA GLY A 175 -14.77 6.59 5.74
C GLY A 175 -13.41 7.18 6.15
N VAL A 176 -13.04 8.36 5.63
CA VAL A 176 -11.78 9.03 5.98
C VAL A 176 -11.64 9.36 7.48
N GLU A 177 -12.75 9.61 8.15
CA GLU A 177 -12.81 9.88 9.60
C GLU A 177 -12.89 8.60 10.45
N GLN A 178 -13.00 7.43 9.81
CA GLN A 178 -13.12 6.18 10.55
C GLN A 178 -11.83 5.92 11.33
N ILE A 179 -11.98 5.77 12.64
CA ILE A 179 -10.89 5.49 13.56
C ILE A 179 -10.41 4.06 13.31
N THR A 180 -9.11 3.91 13.04
CA THR A 180 -8.49 2.61 12.84
C THR A 180 -7.93 2.13 14.17
N THR A 181 -8.77 1.47 14.97
CA THR A 181 -8.31 0.82 16.20
C THR A 181 -7.83 -0.59 15.86
N ALA A 182 -6.66 -0.99 16.37
CA ALA A 182 -6.22 -2.38 16.30
C ALA A 182 -7.33 -3.26 16.91
N CYS A 183 -7.90 -4.16 16.09
CA CYS A 183 -9.04 -5.00 16.45
C CYS A 183 -10.17 -4.28 17.20
N HIS A 184 -11.06 -3.58 16.50
CA HIS A 184 -12.45 -3.64 16.91
C HIS A 184 -13.16 -4.64 16.00
N ASP A 185 -13.32 -5.85 16.54
CA ASP A 185 -14.39 -6.75 16.17
C ASP A 185 -15.71 -5.98 16.38
N GLU A 186 -16.34 -5.50 15.32
CA GLU A 186 -17.78 -5.26 15.34
C GLU A 186 -18.45 -6.63 15.16
N ASN A 187 -18.56 -7.38 16.26
CA ASN A 187 -19.64 -8.35 16.40
C ASN A 187 -20.81 -7.61 17.03
N ASP A 188 -21.86 -7.44 16.24
CA ASP A 188 -23.24 -7.16 16.65
C ASP A 188 -23.77 -8.34 17.50
#